data_AF-A0A1E7L4D1-F1
#
_entry.id   AF-A0A1E7L4D1-F1
#
_cell.length_a   1.000
_cell.length_b   1.000
_cell.length_c   1.000
_cell.angle_alpha   90.00
_cell.angle_beta   90.00
_cell.angle_gamma   90.00
#
_symmetry.space_group_name_H-M   'P 1'
#
loop_
_entity.id
_entity.type
_entity.pdbx_description
1 polymer ?
#
loop_
_entity_poly.entity_id
_entity_poly.type
_entity_poly.pdbx_seq_one_letter_code
_entity_poly.pdbx_strand_id
1 'polypeptide(L)'
;MYEKFIPDPADQMAGKTARLLPGTHDSGHWINRNFAPGTGLRLQPDRLQEADQLKHDELAVHERILDFGDAVLQLLTECRGHPETASAPGPPLRRRAAAYWIGREPDLLPPGPGWPRKLNPFQRITFIGLAALGVGLVWIPLTVMSKAALFDHAAVFLWATALVAAAVVAVIYRTAPRLMSLPGKTAAAPGIVAAIAAVAVWQLQGPVADHYFADPWQRYDQQFDQGCLAASPYRTANVESTVEGRALIIIPLSGERTLRLGPAENGGTQPLHALDHGSREVLRLYGC
;
A
#
# COMPACT_ATOMS: atom_id res chain seq x y z
N MET A 1 9.48 -9.94 25.22
CA MET A 1 10.58 -8.99 25.51
C MET A 1 11.59 -9.72 26.42
N TYR A 2 12.75 -10.12 25.89
CA TYR A 2 13.73 -10.97 26.59
C TYR A 2 14.66 -10.13 27.48
N GLU A 3 14.91 -10.54 28.72
CA GLU A 3 16.02 -9.99 29.50
C GLU A 3 17.25 -10.88 29.31
N LYS A 4 18.34 -10.28 28.84
CA LYS A 4 19.59 -10.96 28.49
C LYS A 4 20.58 -10.79 29.64
N PHE A 5 20.83 -11.84 30.41
CA PHE A 5 21.93 -11.83 31.37
C PHE A 5 23.26 -12.03 30.64
N ILE A 6 24.25 -11.19 30.92
CA ILE A 6 25.63 -11.33 30.42
C ILE A 6 26.43 -12.03 31.52
N PRO A 7 26.92 -13.27 31.31
CA PRO A 7 27.82 -13.91 32.27
C PRO A 7 29.19 -13.21 32.27
N ASP A 8 29.86 -13.27 33.42
CA ASP A 8 31.13 -12.61 33.75
C ASP A 8 32.17 -12.76 32.61
N PRO A 9 32.91 -11.71 32.22
CA PRO A 9 33.77 -11.72 31.02
C PRO A 9 34.86 -12.81 31.02
N ALA A 10 35.19 -13.37 32.18
CA ALA A 10 36.21 -14.42 32.33
C ALA A 10 35.80 -15.75 31.66
N ASP A 11 34.50 -16.06 31.54
CA ASP A 11 34.03 -17.35 31.03
C ASP A 11 33.70 -17.35 29.51
N GLN A 12 33.70 -16.18 28.86
CA GLN A 12 33.29 -16.06 27.45
C GLN A 12 34.39 -16.42 26.43
N MET A 13 35.66 -16.56 26.85
CA MET A 13 36.78 -16.77 25.92
C MET A 13 37.16 -18.25 25.69
N ALA A 14 36.41 -19.22 26.23
CA ALA A 14 36.78 -20.64 26.15
C ALA A 14 36.26 -21.38 24.89
N GLY A 15 35.48 -20.74 24.01
CA GLY A 15 34.85 -21.40 22.85
C GLY A 15 35.67 -21.32 21.55
N LYS A 16 36.00 -22.48 20.96
CA LYS A 16 36.61 -22.57 19.62
C LYS A 16 35.73 -21.90 18.55
N THR A 17 36.37 -21.12 17.68
CA THR A 17 35.78 -20.53 16.47
C THR A 17 35.21 -21.62 15.56
N ALA A 18 33.98 -21.41 15.07
CA ALA A 18 33.38 -22.28 14.07
C ALA A 18 34.15 -22.18 12.74
N ARG A 19 34.07 -23.23 11.92
CA ARG A 19 34.74 -23.30 10.62
C ARG A 19 34.10 -22.29 9.67
N LEU A 20 34.90 -21.38 9.11
CA LEU A 20 34.44 -20.34 8.17
C LEU A 20 33.75 -20.95 6.95
N LEU A 21 32.60 -20.40 6.57
CA LEU A 21 31.93 -20.68 5.30
C LEU A 21 32.75 -20.08 4.13
N PRO A 22 32.82 -20.74 2.97
CA PRO A 22 33.55 -20.21 1.80
C PRO A 22 32.93 -18.87 1.35
N GLY A 23 33.75 -17.82 1.26
CA GLY A 23 33.36 -16.51 0.72
C GLY A 23 33.04 -15.42 1.74
N THR A 24 32.96 -15.73 3.04
CA THR A 24 32.88 -14.70 4.09
C THR A 24 34.23 -14.53 4.76
N HIS A 25 34.97 -13.48 4.37
CA HIS A 25 36.30 -13.19 4.95
C HIS A 25 36.26 -12.51 6.31
N ASP A 26 35.06 -12.28 6.87
CA ASP A 26 34.89 -11.62 8.16
C ASP A 26 34.58 -12.63 9.27
N SER A 27 35.58 -12.89 10.13
CA SER A 27 35.44 -13.72 11.33
C SER A 27 34.56 -13.07 12.40
N GLY A 28 34.23 -11.78 12.26
CA GLY A 28 33.32 -11.05 13.12
C GLY A 28 31.84 -11.17 12.75
N HIS A 29 31.51 -11.76 11.58
CA HIS A 29 30.13 -11.87 11.11
C HIS A 29 29.27 -12.69 12.08
N TRP A 30 28.08 -12.20 12.43
CA TRP A 30 27.21 -12.81 13.46
C TRP A 30 26.84 -14.27 13.17
N ILE A 31 26.82 -14.66 11.90
CA ILE A 31 26.61 -16.04 11.42
C ILE A 31 27.76 -16.98 11.80
N ASN A 32 28.98 -16.46 12.03
CA ASN A 32 30.20 -17.24 12.30
C ASN A 32 30.57 -17.31 13.80
N ARG A 33 29.72 -16.79 14.71
CA ARG A 33 29.96 -16.87 16.17
C ARG A 33 29.22 -18.06 16.78
N ASN A 34 29.97 -18.97 17.42
CA ASN A 34 29.38 -19.98 18.30
C ASN A 34 28.88 -19.29 19.57
N PHE A 35 27.59 -19.41 19.86
CA PHE A 35 27.05 -19.06 21.17
C PHE A 35 27.45 -20.15 22.18
N ALA A 36 27.98 -19.76 23.34
CA ALA A 36 28.37 -20.71 24.38
C ALA A 36 27.16 -21.51 24.89
N PRO A 37 27.30 -22.83 25.12
CA PRO A 37 26.23 -23.62 25.72
C PRO A 37 26.09 -23.22 27.19
N GLY A 38 25.03 -22.48 27.52
CA GLY A 38 24.78 -21.97 28.87
C GLY A 38 23.84 -20.77 28.96
N THR A 39 23.47 -20.14 27.84
CA THR A 39 22.44 -19.09 27.81
C THR A 39 21.05 -19.70 27.98
N GLY A 40 20.51 -19.68 29.21
CA GLY A 40 19.11 -19.99 29.48
C GLY A 40 18.24 -18.72 29.34
N LEU A 41 17.18 -18.80 28.54
CA LEU A 41 16.12 -17.79 28.50
C LEU A 41 15.05 -18.15 29.53
N ARG A 42 14.70 -17.24 30.43
CA ARG A 42 13.53 -17.41 31.31
C ARG A 42 12.35 -16.62 30.75
N LEU A 43 11.28 -17.32 30.42
CA LEU A 43 10.00 -16.74 30.02
C LEU A 43 9.30 -16.16 31.25
N GLN A 44 8.82 -14.92 31.17
CA GLN A 44 7.86 -14.42 32.16
C GLN A 44 6.54 -15.18 31.95
N PRO A 45 5.92 -15.72 33.02
CA PRO A 45 4.76 -16.61 32.92
C PRO A 45 3.51 -15.94 32.33
N ASP A 46 3.43 -14.61 32.34
CA ASP A 46 2.35 -13.80 31.77
C ASP A 46 2.48 -13.56 30.25
N ARG A 47 3.58 -14.00 29.61
CA ARG A 47 3.86 -13.76 28.17
C ARG A 47 4.15 -15.01 27.34
N LEU A 48 3.66 -16.16 27.78
CA LEU A 48 3.83 -17.44 27.07
C LEU A 48 3.30 -17.39 25.62
N GLN A 49 2.18 -16.70 25.38
CA GLN A 49 1.61 -16.58 24.03
C GLN A 49 2.51 -15.82 23.04
N GLU A 50 3.17 -14.73 23.48
CA GLU A 50 4.11 -13.99 22.62
C GLU A 50 5.33 -14.84 22.24
N ALA A 51 5.78 -15.70 23.16
CA ALA A 51 6.92 -16.57 22.93
C ALA A 51 6.59 -17.76 22.03
N ASP A 52 5.40 -18.34 22.19
CA ASP A 52 4.90 -19.35 21.27
C ASP A 52 4.77 -18.76 19.87
N GLN A 53 4.25 -17.54 19.72
CA GLN A 53 4.18 -16.86 18.43
C GLN A 53 5.57 -16.66 17.81
N LEU A 54 6.54 -16.18 18.60
CA LEU A 54 7.89 -15.92 18.11
C LEU A 54 8.62 -17.21 17.69
N LYS A 55 8.37 -18.32 18.41
CA LYS A 55 8.87 -19.66 18.04
C LYS A 55 8.23 -20.16 16.74
N HIS A 56 6.93 -19.95 16.54
CA HIS A 56 6.26 -20.27 15.27
C HIS A 56 6.81 -19.42 14.12
N ASP A 57 7.05 -18.13 14.36
CA ASP A 57 7.62 -17.22 13.36
C ASP A 57 9.07 -17.63 13.00
N GLU A 58 9.88 -18.02 13.99
CA GLU A 58 11.24 -18.51 13.78
C GLU A 58 11.26 -19.83 12.97
N LEU A 59 10.38 -20.78 13.32
CA LEU A 59 10.21 -22.01 12.55
C LEU A 59 9.75 -21.72 11.12
N ALA A 60 8.81 -20.80 10.93
CA ALA A 60 8.34 -20.42 9.60
C ALA A 60 9.43 -19.72 8.75
N VAL A 61 10.37 -19.01 9.38
CA VAL A 61 11.55 -18.46 8.70
C VAL A 61 12.52 -19.58 8.34
N HIS A 62 12.77 -20.52 9.25
CA HIS A 62 13.66 -21.66 9.01
C HIS A 62 13.15 -22.54 7.86
N GLU A 63 11.86 -22.87 7.85
CA GLU A 63 11.20 -23.61 6.76
C GLU A 63 11.35 -22.89 5.42
N ARG A 64 11.14 -21.57 5.37
CA ARG A 64 11.33 -20.79 4.13
C ARG A 64 12.78 -20.81 3.63
N ILE A 65 13.75 -20.80 4.53
CA ILE A 65 15.17 -20.87 4.18
C ILE A 65 15.52 -22.24 3.62
N LEU A 66 15.03 -23.32 4.24
CA LEU A 66 15.20 -24.69 3.74
C LEU A 66 14.56 -24.86 2.36
N ASP A 67 13.31 -24.42 2.21
CA ASP A 67 12.58 -24.42 0.93
C ASP A 67 13.34 -23.69 -0.19
N PHE A 68 13.97 -22.56 0.16
CA PHE A 68 14.81 -21.80 -0.79
C PHE A 68 16.10 -22.56 -1.13
N GLY A 69 16.79 -23.11 -0.12
CA GLY A 69 17.99 -23.91 -0.31
C GLY A 69 17.75 -25.13 -1.21
N ASP A 70 16.64 -25.83 -1.00
CA ASP A 70 16.21 -26.96 -1.84
C ASP A 70 15.92 -26.52 -3.27
N ALA A 71 15.25 -25.38 -3.47
CA ALA A 71 15.01 -24.82 -4.80
C ALA A 71 16.31 -24.47 -5.55
N VAL A 72 17.32 -23.95 -4.84
CA VAL A 72 18.65 -23.66 -5.39
C VAL A 72 19.40 -24.95 -5.74
N LEU A 73 19.40 -25.94 -4.84
CA LEU A 73 20.04 -27.23 -5.07
C LEU A 73 19.40 -27.99 -6.24
N GLN A 74 18.06 -27.96 -6.33
CA GLN A 74 17.32 -28.54 -7.45
C GLN A 74 17.69 -27.86 -8.77
N LEU A 75 17.76 -26.52 -8.79
CA LEU A 75 18.16 -25.75 -9.97
C LEU A 75 19.59 -26.14 -10.43
N LEU A 76 20.53 -26.24 -9.50
CA LEU A 76 21.93 -26.57 -9.80
C LEU A 76 22.13 -28.03 -10.23
N THR A 77 21.39 -28.97 -9.65
CA THR A 77 21.44 -30.40 -10.02
C THR A 77 20.84 -30.64 -11.40
N GLU A 78 19.72 -29.99 -11.74
CA GLU A 78 19.10 -30.07 -13.07
C GLU A 78 20.01 -29.50 -14.17
N CYS A 79 20.66 -28.36 -13.93
CA CYS A 79 21.60 -27.77 -14.89
C CYS A 79 22.87 -28.61 -15.11
N ARG A 80 23.23 -29.48 -14.15
CA ARG A 80 24.35 -30.43 -14.29
C ARG A 80 23.94 -31.72 -15.03
N GLY A 81 22.65 -32.07 -15.01
CA GLY A 81 22.12 -33.32 -15.54
C GLY A 81 21.84 -33.30 -17.03
N HIS A 82 21.05 -32.34 -17.52
CA HIS A 82 20.78 -32.15 -18.95
C HIS A 82 20.10 -30.78 -19.17
N PRO A 83 20.76 -29.80 -19.83
CA PRO A 83 20.19 -28.46 -20.02
C PRO A 83 18.98 -28.42 -20.98
N GLU A 84 18.77 -29.47 -21.79
CA GLU A 84 17.74 -29.48 -22.85
C GLU A 84 16.42 -30.15 -22.44
N THR A 85 16.35 -30.83 -21.29
CA THR A 85 15.18 -31.63 -20.88
C THR A 85 14.60 -31.25 -19.54
N ALA A 86 14.82 -30.02 -19.06
CA ALA A 86 14.24 -29.49 -17.82
C ALA A 86 12.71 -29.28 -17.92
N SER A 87 11.98 -30.39 -18.05
CA SER A 87 10.53 -30.51 -17.93
C SER A 87 10.27 -31.30 -16.64
N ALA A 88 10.39 -30.64 -15.48
CA ALA A 88 10.12 -31.27 -14.18
C ALA A 88 9.30 -30.35 -13.25
N PRO A 89 8.47 -30.92 -12.37
CA PRO A 89 7.34 -30.24 -11.73
C PRO A 89 7.79 -29.40 -10.54
N GLY A 90 7.81 -28.09 -10.70
CA GLY A 90 7.98 -27.13 -9.60
C GLY A 90 7.38 -25.79 -10.01
N PRO A 91 6.82 -24.99 -9.07
CA PRO A 91 6.18 -23.74 -9.44
C PRO A 91 7.23 -22.80 -10.08
N PRO A 92 7.00 -22.33 -11.32
CA PRO A 92 8.00 -21.62 -12.14
C PRO A 92 8.53 -20.32 -11.51
N LEU A 93 7.81 -19.78 -10.53
CA LEU A 93 8.20 -18.59 -9.76
C LEU A 93 9.37 -18.86 -8.80
N ARG A 94 9.45 -20.05 -8.18
CA ARG A 94 10.50 -20.36 -7.19
C ARG A 94 11.87 -20.51 -7.85
N ARG A 95 11.94 -21.23 -8.98
CA ARG A 95 13.18 -21.40 -9.76
C ARG A 95 13.71 -20.07 -10.29
N ARG A 96 12.82 -19.19 -10.74
CA ARG A 96 13.19 -17.87 -11.25
C ARG A 96 13.69 -16.93 -10.15
N ALA A 97 13.10 -16.97 -8.96
CA ALA A 97 13.61 -16.23 -7.81
C ALA A 97 15.01 -16.73 -7.39
N ALA A 98 15.21 -18.05 -7.36
CA ALA A 98 16.53 -18.64 -7.08
C ALA A 98 17.58 -18.26 -8.14
N ALA A 99 17.25 -18.35 -9.43
CA ALA A 99 18.15 -18.00 -10.52
C ALA A 99 18.49 -16.50 -10.56
N TYR A 100 17.51 -15.63 -10.26
CA TYR A 100 17.71 -14.19 -10.09
C TYR A 100 18.67 -13.89 -8.94
N TRP A 101 18.48 -14.56 -7.79
CA TRP A 101 19.29 -14.35 -6.60
C TRP A 101 20.75 -14.81 -6.77
N ILE A 102 20.97 -15.88 -7.53
CA ILE A 102 22.32 -16.37 -7.89
C ILE A 102 22.95 -15.53 -9.03
N GLY A 103 22.23 -14.55 -9.58
CA GLY A 103 22.70 -13.69 -10.68
C GLY A 103 22.89 -14.41 -12.01
N ARG A 104 22.33 -15.62 -12.17
CA ARG A 104 22.47 -16.48 -13.35
C ARG A 104 21.14 -16.77 -14.06
N GLU A 105 20.12 -15.95 -13.82
CA GLU A 105 18.83 -16.03 -14.52
C GLU A 105 18.94 -16.19 -16.05
N PRO A 106 19.78 -15.42 -16.78
CA PRO A 106 19.87 -15.56 -18.24
C PRO A 106 20.54 -16.86 -18.71
N ASP A 107 21.36 -17.49 -17.86
CA ASP A 107 22.07 -18.74 -18.19
C ASP A 107 21.25 -19.99 -17.83
N LEU A 108 20.38 -19.86 -16.82
CA LEU A 108 19.67 -20.99 -16.20
C LEU A 108 18.21 -21.10 -16.63
N LEU A 109 17.61 -20.04 -17.19
CA LEU A 109 16.19 -20.03 -17.55
C LEU A 109 15.97 -19.47 -18.96
N PRO A 110 14.99 -20.02 -19.71
CA PRO A 110 14.62 -19.44 -20.99
C PRO A 110 14.16 -17.98 -20.80
N PRO A 111 14.49 -17.09 -21.76
CA PRO A 111 14.07 -15.69 -21.70
C PRO A 111 12.54 -15.61 -21.55
N GLY A 112 12.08 -14.69 -20.70
CA GLY A 112 10.64 -14.47 -20.50
C GLY A 112 9.93 -14.07 -21.80
N PRO A 113 8.59 -14.12 -21.84
CA PRO A 113 7.84 -13.67 -23.01
C PRO A 113 8.20 -12.21 -23.29
N GLY A 114 8.82 -11.99 -24.45
CA GLY A 114 9.15 -10.64 -24.93
C GLY A 114 7.89 -9.89 -25.36
N TRP A 115 8.04 -8.57 -25.52
CA TRP A 115 6.97 -7.76 -26.09
C TRP A 115 6.59 -8.28 -27.49
N PRO A 116 5.30 -8.54 -27.75
CA PRO A 116 4.86 -8.99 -29.07
C PRO A 116 5.15 -7.92 -30.12
N ARG A 117 5.83 -8.29 -31.21
CA ARG A 117 6.13 -7.37 -32.32
C ARG A 117 4.88 -6.83 -33.02
N LYS A 118 3.79 -7.60 -33.01
CA LYS A 118 2.47 -7.22 -33.55
C LYS A 118 1.39 -7.68 -32.58
N LEU A 119 0.50 -6.76 -32.18
CA LEU A 119 -0.61 -7.04 -31.28
C LEU A 119 -1.81 -7.62 -32.05
N ASN A 120 -2.19 -8.86 -31.72
CA ASN A 120 -3.48 -9.43 -32.11
C ASN A 120 -4.64 -8.64 -31.43
N PRO A 121 -5.84 -8.52 -32.04
CA PRO A 121 -7.02 -7.95 -31.41
C PRO A 121 -7.19 -8.26 -29.91
N PHE A 122 -7.02 -9.51 -29.47
CA PHE A 122 -7.17 -9.86 -28.03
C PHE A 122 -6.08 -9.23 -27.15
N GLN A 123 -4.85 -9.14 -27.65
CA GLN A 123 -3.75 -8.48 -26.94
C GLN A 123 -3.93 -6.96 -26.91
N ARG A 124 -4.54 -6.37 -27.95
CA ARG A 124 -4.90 -4.95 -27.96
C ARG A 124 -5.92 -4.62 -26.87
N ILE A 125 -6.94 -5.48 -26.69
CA ILE A 125 -7.92 -5.31 -25.59
C ILE A 125 -7.20 -5.27 -24.24
N THR A 126 -6.22 -6.15 -24.03
CA THR A 126 -5.42 -6.16 -22.80
C THR A 126 -4.54 -4.95 -22.63
N PHE A 127 -3.89 -4.48 -23.69
CA PHE A 127 -3.13 -3.24 -23.63
C PHE A 127 -4.02 -2.04 -23.30
N ILE A 128 -5.16 -1.91 -23.99
CA ILE A 128 -6.09 -0.79 -23.82
C ILE A 128 -6.68 -0.80 -22.40
N GLY A 129 -7.10 -1.95 -21.88
CA GLY A 129 -7.63 -2.06 -20.52
C GLY A 129 -6.61 -1.67 -19.45
N LEU A 130 -5.36 -2.16 -19.58
CA LEU A 130 -4.28 -1.79 -18.68
C LEU A 130 -3.93 -0.30 -18.77
N ALA A 131 -3.90 0.27 -19.98
CA ALA A 131 -3.67 1.69 -20.20
C ALA A 131 -4.77 2.55 -19.60
N ALA A 132 -6.05 2.18 -19.78
CA ALA A 132 -7.18 2.89 -19.19
C ALA A 132 -7.12 2.91 -17.66
N LEU A 133 -6.82 1.75 -17.04
CA LEU A 133 -6.60 1.67 -15.60
C LEU A 133 -5.43 2.55 -15.15
N GLY A 134 -4.32 2.49 -15.89
CA GLY A 134 -3.15 3.33 -15.63
C GLY A 134 -3.48 4.82 -15.65
N VAL A 135 -4.23 5.27 -16.65
CA VAL A 135 -4.72 6.67 -16.73
C VAL A 135 -5.58 7.00 -15.51
N GLY A 136 -6.51 6.13 -15.12
CA GLY A 136 -7.32 6.34 -13.92
C GLY A 136 -6.51 6.53 -12.65
N LEU A 137 -5.48 5.70 -12.44
CA LEU A 137 -4.61 5.81 -11.28
C LEU A 137 -3.78 7.10 -11.29
N VAL A 138 -3.29 7.53 -12.45
CA VAL A 138 -2.52 8.77 -12.62
C VAL A 138 -3.38 10.01 -12.34
N TRP A 139 -4.69 9.95 -12.56
CA TRP A 139 -5.60 11.07 -12.30
C TRP A 139 -5.98 11.26 -10.82
N ILE A 140 -5.71 10.27 -9.95
CA ILE A 140 -6.07 10.35 -8.53
C ILE A 140 -5.44 11.56 -7.83
N PRO A 141 -4.12 11.81 -7.91
CA PRO A 141 -3.50 12.95 -7.22
C PRO A 141 -4.05 14.30 -7.71
N LEU A 142 -4.35 14.42 -9.00
CA LEU A 142 -4.94 15.64 -9.57
C LEU A 142 -6.38 15.86 -9.09
N THR A 143 -7.15 14.78 -8.95
CA THR A 143 -8.51 14.84 -8.40
C THR A 143 -8.49 15.26 -6.93
N VAL A 144 -7.55 14.74 -6.15
CA VAL A 144 -7.36 15.18 -4.76
C VAL A 144 -6.95 16.65 -4.70
N MET A 145 -6.00 17.08 -5.52
CA MET A 145 -5.57 18.48 -5.57
C MET A 145 -6.72 19.44 -5.86
N SER A 146 -7.55 19.11 -6.86
CA SER A 146 -8.67 19.97 -7.27
C SER A 146 -9.76 20.02 -6.20
N LYS A 147 -10.10 18.87 -5.60
CA LYS A 147 -11.15 18.79 -4.57
C LYS A 147 -10.72 19.35 -3.22
N ALA A 148 -9.44 19.24 -2.87
CA ALA A 148 -8.89 19.83 -1.65
C ALA A 148 -8.49 21.30 -1.80
N ALA A 149 -8.68 21.91 -2.98
CA ALA A 149 -8.25 23.27 -3.31
C ALA A 149 -6.76 23.55 -3.00
N LEU A 150 -5.89 22.55 -3.10
CA LEU A 150 -4.47 22.62 -2.72
C LEU A 150 -3.58 23.14 -3.86
N PHE A 151 -4.02 24.18 -4.57
CA PHE A 151 -3.30 24.73 -5.72
C PHE A 151 -1.94 25.33 -5.34
N ASP A 152 -1.78 25.80 -4.10
CA ASP A 152 -0.51 26.29 -3.56
C ASP A 152 0.56 25.19 -3.48
N HIS A 153 0.15 23.92 -3.53
CA HIS A 153 1.04 22.75 -3.53
C HIS A 153 1.01 22.00 -4.87
N ALA A 154 0.57 22.66 -5.96
CA ALA A 154 0.42 22.04 -7.27
C ALA A 154 1.69 21.32 -7.75
N ALA A 155 2.88 21.87 -7.45
CA ALA A 155 4.15 21.22 -7.78
C ALA A 155 4.27 19.82 -7.15
N VAL A 156 3.89 19.66 -5.89
CA VAL A 156 3.94 18.36 -5.18
C VAL A 156 2.98 17.35 -5.81
N PHE A 157 1.76 17.78 -6.15
CA PHE A 157 0.77 16.91 -6.79
C PHE A 157 1.14 16.55 -8.24
N LEU A 158 1.79 17.45 -8.98
CA LEU A 158 2.35 17.15 -10.30
C LEU A 158 3.49 16.12 -10.19
N TRP A 159 4.37 16.26 -9.20
CA TRP A 159 5.41 15.27 -8.92
C TRP A 159 4.82 13.92 -8.52
N ALA A 160 3.82 13.89 -7.65
CA ALA A 160 3.11 12.67 -7.28
C ALA A 160 2.46 12.00 -8.50
N THR A 161 1.80 12.79 -9.35
CA THR A 161 1.22 12.33 -10.62
C THR A 161 2.27 11.72 -11.55
N ALA A 162 3.43 12.38 -11.70
CA ALA A 162 4.54 11.89 -12.50
C ALA A 162 5.13 10.59 -11.94
N LEU A 163 5.28 10.48 -10.61
CA LEU A 163 5.75 9.26 -9.95
C LEU A 163 4.77 8.10 -10.16
N VAL A 164 3.47 8.33 -10.01
CA VAL A 164 2.43 7.33 -10.27
C VAL A 164 2.46 6.92 -11.74
N ALA A 165 2.59 7.87 -12.67
CA ALA A 165 2.70 7.57 -14.10
C ALA A 165 3.93 6.70 -14.41
N ALA A 166 5.09 7.05 -13.84
CA ALA A 166 6.31 6.26 -14.00
C ALA A 166 6.16 4.84 -13.44
N ALA A 167 5.55 4.69 -12.26
CA ALA A 167 5.30 3.39 -11.63
C ALA A 167 4.32 2.55 -12.48
N VAL A 168 3.22 3.14 -12.94
CA VAL A 168 2.24 2.50 -13.83
C VAL A 168 2.91 2.01 -15.10
N VAL A 169 3.69 2.87 -15.77
CA VAL A 169 4.43 2.50 -16.99
C VAL A 169 5.41 1.37 -16.71
N ALA A 170 6.17 1.42 -15.62
CA ALA A 170 7.11 0.35 -15.25
C ALA A 170 6.39 -0.98 -14.98
N VAL A 171 5.26 -0.94 -14.29
CA VAL A 171 4.43 -2.14 -14.02
C VAL A 171 3.89 -2.71 -15.32
N ILE A 172 3.25 -1.89 -16.18
CA ILE A 172 2.75 -2.32 -17.49
C ILE A 172 3.90 -2.88 -18.34
N TYR A 173 5.05 -2.20 -18.37
CA TYR A 173 6.22 -2.66 -19.12
C TYR A 173 6.67 -4.06 -18.71
N ARG A 174 6.61 -4.36 -17.41
CA ARG A 174 7.05 -5.62 -16.81
C ARG A 174 5.99 -6.73 -16.89
N THR A 175 4.71 -6.41 -16.74
CA THR A 175 3.63 -7.42 -16.60
C THR A 175 2.87 -7.68 -17.89
N ALA A 176 2.70 -6.68 -18.76
CA ALA A 176 1.90 -6.80 -19.97
C ALA A 176 2.37 -7.93 -20.91
N PRO A 177 3.68 -8.16 -21.14
CA PRO A 177 4.12 -9.26 -22.00
C PRO A 177 3.65 -10.65 -21.52
N ARG A 178 3.62 -10.86 -20.19
CA ARG A 178 3.15 -12.12 -19.58
C ARG A 178 1.64 -12.28 -19.69
N LEU A 179 0.88 -11.19 -19.55
CA LEU A 179 -0.57 -11.22 -19.66
C LEU A 179 -1.01 -11.41 -21.12
N MET A 180 -0.23 -10.89 -22.07
CA MET A 180 -0.48 -11.01 -23.51
C MET A 180 -0.01 -12.33 -24.11
N SER A 181 0.80 -13.13 -23.40
CA SER A 181 1.22 -14.46 -23.85
C SER A 181 0.16 -15.55 -23.62
N LEU A 182 -0.98 -15.21 -23.02
CA LEU A 182 -2.10 -16.14 -22.87
C LEU A 182 -2.71 -16.52 -24.23
N PRO A 183 -3.20 -17.76 -24.40
CA PRO A 183 -3.66 -18.25 -25.70
C PRO A 183 -5.07 -17.77 -26.07
N GLY A 184 -5.20 -17.19 -27.27
CA GLY A 184 -6.50 -16.93 -27.91
C GLY A 184 -7.37 -15.92 -27.14
N LYS A 185 -8.65 -16.26 -26.93
CA LYS A 185 -9.63 -15.37 -26.28
C LYS A 185 -9.29 -15.06 -24.81
N THR A 186 -8.57 -15.95 -24.12
CA THR A 186 -8.20 -15.74 -22.71
C THR A 186 -7.20 -14.62 -22.53
N ALA A 187 -6.47 -14.26 -23.59
CA ALA A 187 -5.56 -13.11 -23.59
C ALA A 187 -6.26 -11.78 -23.33
N ALA A 188 -7.57 -11.66 -23.60
CA ALA A 188 -8.35 -10.44 -23.39
C ALA A 188 -8.89 -10.28 -21.96
N ALA A 189 -9.00 -11.38 -21.20
CA ALA A 189 -9.56 -11.38 -19.84
C ALA A 189 -8.88 -10.37 -18.90
N PRO A 190 -7.54 -10.32 -18.78
CA PRO A 190 -6.89 -9.33 -17.91
C PRO A 190 -7.18 -7.88 -18.35
N GLY A 191 -7.32 -7.63 -19.66
CA GLY A 191 -7.76 -6.35 -20.20
C GLY A 191 -9.15 -5.94 -19.75
N ILE A 192 -10.10 -6.86 -19.86
CA ILE A 192 -11.50 -6.61 -19.46
C ILE A 192 -11.57 -6.32 -17.96
N VAL A 193 -10.90 -7.12 -17.14
CA VAL A 193 -10.84 -6.90 -15.68
C VAL A 193 -10.21 -5.53 -15.38
N ALA A 194 -9.11 -5.18 -16.03
CA ALA A 194 -8.48 -3.87 -15.86
C ALA A 194 -9.40 -2.72 -16.31
N ALA A 195 -10.14 -2.88 -17.40
CA ALA A 195 -11.10 -1.88 -17.87
C ALA A 195 -12.26 -1.68 -16.88
N ILE A 196 -12.80 -2.76 -16.31
CA ILE A 196 -13.84 -2.68 -15.26
C ILE A 196 -13.30 -1.95 -14.04
N ALA A 197 -12.07 -2.30 -13.60
CA ALA A 197 -11.42 -1.61 -12.50
C ALA A 197 -11.18 -0.12 -12.81
N ALA A 198 -10.81 0.22 -14.05
CA ALA A 198 -10.64 1.60 -14.49
C ALA A 198 -11.94 2.40 -14.37
N VAL A 199 -13.06 1.83 -14.82
CA VAL A 199 -14.39 2.43 -14.68
C VAL A 199 -14.72 2.64 -13.20
N ALA A 200 -14.49 1.64 -12.35
CA ALA A 200 -14.71 1.76 -10.91
C ALA A 200 -13.87 2.88 -10.29
N VAL A 201 -12.58 2.97 -10.62
CA VAL A 201 -11.69 4.05 -10.14
C VAL A 201 -12.21 5.42 -10.58
N TRP A 202 -12.60 5.58 -11.85
CA TRP A 202 -13.13 6.85 -12.34
C TRP A 202 -14.44 7.27 -11.70
N GLN A 203 -15.35 6.32 -11.47
CA GLN A 203 -16.64 6.59 -10.84
C GLN A 203 -16.52 6.85 -9.33
N LEU A 204 -15.57 6.21 -8.65
CA LEU A 204 -15.43 6.31 -7.20
C LEU A 204 -14.52 7.45 -6.75
N GLN A 205 -13.53 7.86 -7.54
CA GLN A 205 -12.55 8.87 -7.11
C GLN A 205 -13.20 10.23 -6.79
N GLY A 206 -14.22 10.64 -7.56
CA GLY A 206 -14.94 11.90 -7.33
C GLY A 206 -15.72 11.88 -6.01
N PRO A 207 -16.69 10.96 -5.84
CA PRO A 207 -17.47 10.84 -4.60
C PRO A 207 -16.62 10.61 -3.35
N VAL A 208 -15.55 9.82 -3.45
CA VAL A 208 -14.63 9.61 -2.33
C VAL A 208 -13.88 10.91 -2.02
N ALA A 209 -13.34 11.59 -3.03
CA ALA A 209 -12.68 12.87 -2.81
C ALA A 209 -13.66 13.93 -2.27
N ASP A 210 -14.90 13.96 -2.75
CA ASP A 210 -15.94 14.85 -2.24
C ASP A 210 -16.29 14.54 -0.78
N HIS A 211 -16.35 13.26 -0.39
CA HIS A 211 -16.60 12.91 1.01
C HIS A 211 -15.50 13.45 1.95
N TYR A 212 -14.23 13.32 1.57
CA TYR A 212 -13.12 13.75 2.41
C TYR A 212 -12.80 15.25 2.28
N PHE A 213 -12.99 15.84 1.11
CA PHE A 213 -12.59 17.20 0.77
C PHE A 213 -13.75 18.13 0.44
N ALA A 214 -15.00 17.76 0.76
CA ALA A 214 -16.18 18.61 0.58
C ALA A 214 -15.94 20.03 1.10
N ASP A 215 -16.33 21.01 0.29
CA ASP A 215 -16.32 22.41 0.67
C ASP A 215 -17.11 22.63 1.98
N PRO A 216 -16.72 23.60 2.83
CA PRO A 216 -17.38 23.84 4.11
C PRO A 216 -18.91 24.00 3.97
N TRP A 217 -19.36 24.66 2.89
CA TRP A 217 -20.79 24.84 2.61
C TRP A 217 -21.51 23.54 2.24
N GLN A 218 -20.95 22.72 1.35
CA GLN A 218 -21.54 21.42 0.99
C GLN A 218 -21.64 20.49 2.20
N ARG A 219 -20.63 20.57 3.06
CA ARG A 219 -20.58 19.79 4.30
C ARG A 219 -21.60 20.30 5.31
N TYR A 220 -21.82 21.61 5.39
CA TYR A 220 -22.89 22.19 6.19
C TYR A 220 -24.28 21.73 5.75
N ASP A 221 -24.53 21.76 4.43
CA ASP A 221 -25.80 21.29 3.84
C ASP A 221 -26.09 19.82 4.22
N GLN A 222 -25.09 18.95 4.05
CA GLN A 222 -25.22 17.53 4.36
C GLN A 222 -25.37 17.22 5.87
N GLN A 223 -24.63 17.94 6.73
CA GLN A 223 -24.55 17.62 8.16
C GLN A 223 -25.64 18.28 8.99
N PHE A 224 -26.03 19.51 8.64
CA PHE A 224 -26.91 20.32 9.47
C PHE A 224 -28.21 20.66 8.75
N ASP A 225 -28.15 21.18 7.51
CA ASP A 225 -29.35 21.64 6.79
C ASP A 225 -30.35 20.51 6.51
N GLN A 226 -29.86 19.36 6.03
CA GLN A 226 -30.71 18.19 5.78
C GLN A 226 -31.05 17.39 7.04
N GLY A 227 -30.49 17.79 8.19
CA GLY A 227 -30.61 17.10 9.47
C GLY A 227 -31.28 17.96 10.55
N CYS A 228 -30.54 18.22 11.62
CA CYS A 228 -31.04 18.88 12.82
C CYS A 228 -31.43 20.36 12.61
N LEU A 229 -30.88 21.05 11.60
CA LEU A 229 -31.20 22.45 11.29
C LEU A 229 -32.29 22.62 10.21
N ALA A 230 -32.87 21.52 9.69
CA ALA A 230 -33.84 21.57 8.58
C ALA A 230 -35.07 22.45 8.86
N ALA A 231 -35.53 22.47 10.11
CA ALA A 231 -36.68 23.27 10.57
C ALA A 231 -36.26 24.59 11.25
N SER A 232 -34.97 24.94 11.21
CA SER A 232 -34.42 26.11 11.89
C SER A 232 -34.29 27.32 10.95
N PRO A 233 -34.09 28.53 11.51
CA PRO A 233 -33.74 29.73 10.73
C PRO A 233 -32.38 29.62 10.02
N TYR A 234 -31.57 28.62 10.37
CA TYR A 234 -30.26 28.37 9.79
C TYR A 234 -30.33 27.56 8.49
N ARG A 235 -31.53 27.15 8.03
CA ARG A 235 -31.63 26.41 6.78
C ARG A 235 -31.07 27.18 5.58
N THR A 236 -30.52 26.47 4.58
CA THR A 236 -29.86 27.07 3.40
C THR A 236 -30.68 28.15 2.69
N ALA A 237 -32.01 28.01 2.65
CA ALA A 237 -32.91 29.01 2.04
C ALA A 237 -33.03 30.33 2.82
N ASN A 238 -32.63 30.35 4.09
CA ASN A 238 -32.86 31.45 5.03
C ASN A 238 -31.56 32.01 5.62
N VAL A 239 -30.41 31.72 5.00
CA VAL A 239 -29.11 32.16 5.50
C VAL A 239 -28.27 32.76 4.39
N GLU A 240 -27.44 33.72 4.78
CA GLU A 240 -26.26 34.11 4.00
C GLU A 240 -25.05 33.39 4.58
N SER A 241 -24.18 32.88 3.72
CA SER A 241 -22.96 32.20 4.13
C SER A 241 -21.73 32.86 3.56
N THR A 242 -20.70 33.00 4.39
CA THR A 242 -19.37 33.43 3.96
C THR A 242 -18.30 32.55 4.58
N VAL A 243 -17.19 32.36 3.88
CA VAL A 243 -16.03 31.63 4.40
C VAL A 243 -14.94 32.64 4.74
N GLU A 244 -14.63 32.77 6.02
CA GLU A 244 -13.61 33.71 6.52
C GLU A 244 -12.60 32.95 7.39
N GLY A 245 -11.31 33.03 7.05
CA GLY A 245 -10.25 32.41 7.87
C GLY A 245 -10.41 30.90 8.09
N ARG A 246 -10.95 30.17 7.10
CA ARG A 246 -11.33 28.73 7.15
C ARG A 246 -12.55 28.40 8.02
N ALA A 247 -13.20 29.40 8.60
CA ALA A 247 -14.48 29.25 9.27
C ALA A 247 -15.62 29.49 8.28
N LEU A 248 -16.63 28.64 8.32
CA LEU A 248 -17.92 28.90 7.69
C LEU A 248 -18.76 29.76 8.64
N ILE A 249 -19.11 30.96 8.20
CA ILE A 249 -19.96 31.89 8.92
C ILE A 249 -21.33 31.86 8.27
N ILE A 250 -22.36 31.62 9.07
CA ILE A 250 -23.75 31.51 8.62
C ILE A 250 -24.57 32.55 9.36
N ILE A 251 -25.15 33.46 8.59
CA ILE A 251 -25.91 34.61 9.06
C ILE A 251 -27.38 34.36 8.71
N PRO A 252 -28.25 34.06 9.68
CA PRO A 252 -29.66 33.84 9.41
C PRO A 252 -30.36 35.16 9.07
N LEU A 253 -31.21 35.14 8.04
CA LEU A 253 -32.01 36.28 7.60
C LEU A 253 -33.04 36.73 8.66
N SER A 254 -33.36 35.87 9.63
CA SER A 254 -34.22 36.20 10.77
C SER A 254 -33.58 37.21 11.74
N GLY A 255 -32.28 37.49 11.61
CA GLY A 255 -31.53 38.31 12.55
C GLY A 255 -31.13 37.56 13.83
N GLU A 256 -31.26 36.24 13.84
CA GLU A 256 -30.73 35.40 14.91
C GLU A 256 -29.19 35.42 14.96
N ARG A 257 -28.64 34.78 16.00
CA ARG A 257 -27.20 34.74 16.24
C ARG A 257 -26.46 34.12 15.07
N THR A 258 -25.35 34.72 14.67
CA THR A 258 -24.48 34.15 13.63
C THR A 258 -23.85 32.84 14.12
N LEU A 259 -23.91 31.80 13.28
CA LEU A 259 -23.26 30.51 13.52
C LEU A 259 -21.86 30.52 12.89
N ARG A 260 -20.82 30.23 13.67
CA ARG A 260 -19.43 30.15 13.21
C ARG A 260 -18.93 28.71 13.39
N LEU A 261 -18.72 28.06 12.26
CA LEU A 261 -18.29 26.67 12.19
C LEU A 261 -16.86 26.60 11.68
N GLY A 262 -16.01 25.88 12.41
CA GLY A 262 -14.64 25.59 12.04
C GLY A 262 -14.56 24.54 10.94
N PRO A 263 -13.38 24.41 10.30
CA PRO A 263 -13.18 23.38 9.31
C PRO A 263 -13.34 22.00 9.93
N ALA A 264 -13.67 21.01 9.10
CA ALA A 264 -13.68 19.63 9.54
C ALA A 264 -12.30 19.16 10.00
N GLU A 265 -12.25 18.45 11.12
CA GLU A 265 -11.01 17.89 11.66
C GLU A 265 -10.68 16.52 11.02
N ASN A 266 -9.44 16.07 11.22
CA ASN A 266 -8.94 14.75 10.78
C ASN A 266 -9.13 14.48 9.27
N GLY A 267 -8.82 15.45 8.42
CA GLY A 267 -8.88 15.27 6.97
C GLY A 267 -10.31 15.07 6.45
N GLY A 268 -11.29 15.63 7.16
CA GLY A 268 -12.68 15.61 6.73
C GLY A 268 -13.52 14.44 7.25
N THR A 269 -13.03 13.64 8.19
CA THR A 269 -13.83 12.56 8.79
C THR A 269 -14.69 13.02 9.97
N GLN A 270 -14.40 14.19 10.54
CA GLN A 270 -15.21 14.77 11.63
C GLN A 270 -16.15 15.87 11.11
N PRO A 271 -17.30 16.08 11.78
CA PRO A 271 -18.22 17.14 11.41
C PRO A 271 -17.60 18.52 11.60
N LEU A 272 -18.23 19.54 11.00
CA LEU A 272 -17.89 20.93 11.32
C LEU A 272 -18.15 21.15 12.82
N HIS A 273 -17.25 21.86 13.50
CA HIS A 273 -17.36 22.11 14.94
C HIS A 273 -17.64 23.59 15.21
N ALA A 274 -18.40 23.90 16.24
CA ALA A 274 -18.66 25.29 16.62
C ALA A 274 -17.39 25.95 17.22
N LEU A 275 -16.98 27.09 16.67
CA LEU A 275 -15.76 27.81 17.07
C LEU A 275 -15.94 28.61 18.37
N ASP A 276 -17.16 29.04 18.66
CA ASP A 276 -17.48 29.85 19.83
C ASP A 276 -18.60 29.23 20.66
N HIS A 277 -18.76 29.75 21.88
CA HIS A 277 -19.78 29.27 22.82
C HIS A 277 -21.20 29.49 22.30
N GLY A 278 -21.44 30.61 21.62
CA GLY A 278 -22.75 30.93 21.08
C GLY A 278 -23.17 29.99 19.97
N SER A 279 -22.24 29.65 19.07
CA SER A 279 -22.46 28.64 18.03
C SER A 279 -22.74 27.26 18.64
N ARG A 280 -22.05 26.87 19.72
CA ARG A 280 -22.34 25.63 20.45
C ARG A 280 -23.73 25.63 21.09
N GLU A 281 -24.16 26.75 21.66
CA GLU A 281 -25.50 26.88 22.23
C GLU A 281 -26.60 26.74 21.17
N VAL A 282 -26.41 27.37 20.00
CA VAL A 282 -27.34 27.27 18.87
C VAL A 282 -27.44 25.83 18.39
N LEU A 283 -26.31 25.16 18.13
CA LEU A 283 -26.31 23.75 17.71
C LEU A 283 -27.06 22.88 18.74
N ARG A 284 -26.71 23.02 20.02
CA ARG A 284 -27.34 22.27 21.12
C ARG A 284 -28.85 22.51 21.20
N LEU A 285 -29.31 23.75 20.97
CA LEU A 285 -30.72 24.12 21.01
C LEU A 285 -31.54 23.34 19.97
N TYR A 286 -30.96 23.13 18.78
CA TYR A 286 -31.59 22.42 17.68
C TYR A 286 -31.26 20.91 17.65
N GLY A 287 -30.59 20.39 18.70
CA GLY A 287 -30.24 18.97 18.80
C GLY A 287 -29.11 18.52 17.87
N CYS A 288 -28.26 19.48 17.48
CA CYS A 288 -26.93 19.26 16.93
C CYS A 288 -25.88 19.40 18.06
#